data_AF-A0A6H3NU37-F1
#
_entry.id   AF-A0A6H3NU37-F1
#
_cell.length_a   1.000
_cell.length_b   1.000
_cell.length_c   1.000
_cell.angle_alpha   90.00
_cell.angle_beta   90.00
_cell.angle_gamma   90.00
#
_symmetry.space_group_name_H-M   'P 1'
#
loop_
_entity.id
_entity.type
_entity.pdbx_description
1 polymer ?
#
loop_
_entity_poly.entity_id
_entity_poly.type
_entity_poly.pdbx_seq_one_letter_code
_entity_poly.pdbx_strand_id
1 'polypeptide(L)'
;MAKQYLSGGGNPFGVTPAPSVFNPNPPDDLISRQGEPAIWIRAIPKIGEVDETKMAIPGSESQLYRIERYRRMPTETLNPIFYDGNIVQTKYGPISKIRSLKVFRNDDFGGNFNLSIESFEHNRIKLKPNIEFQEYYQLDCDYDIESFTKFENVPFIQEEDGYLLHPVQEDIIVIVDSVWRERLDKSGYDEIGFKYDFTKISCETVAEAGRRYLLNYVTFSPIKIGYKTIDTKDARLAEKMIDVQSGDIDIVVGSGLNISKDDILIPLRTLRTEKEILEKDKKGRYPVKYSPLREIVAVYTDSIEYEDFWIEDSRYVRINSSTLPERIVCVYQYNPRYSIMPDTTASALAERIQPRKYIGRINQTRLDLGRIFRESIYRSVATE
;
A
#
# COMPACT_ATOMS: atom_id res chain seq x y z
N MET A 1 -22.46 11.91 -29.30
CA MET A 1 -22.76 12.15 -27.88
C MET A 1 -21.47 11.98 -27.09
N ALA A 2 -21.02 13.02 -26.39
CA ALA A 2 -19.76 13.00 -25.67
C ALA A 2 -19.87 12.07 -24.45
N LYS A 3 -19.09 10.97 -24.44
CA LYS A 3 -18.94 10.14 -23.24
C LYS A 3 -18.10 10.93 -22.24
N GLN A 4 -18.71 11.28 -21.11
CA GLN A 4 -17.97 11.72 -19.91
C GLN A 4 -17.04 10.59 -19.50
N TYR A 5 -15.73 10.84 -19.61
CA TYR A 5 -14.71 9.99 -19.01
C TYR A 5 -14.12 10.74 -17.82
N LEU A 6 -13.88 9.99 -16.73
CA LEU A 6 -13.34 10.39 -15.42
C LEU A 6 -14.36 10.89 -14.39
N SER A 7 -15.28 10.02 -13.96
CA SER A 7 -15.70 10.07 -12.56
C SER A 7 -14.52 9.57 -11.71
N GLY A 8 -13.73 10.50 -11.15
CA GLY A 8 -12.67 10.14 -10.21
C GLY A 8 -13.24 9.37 -9.01
N GLY A 9 -12.51 8.35 -8.56
CA GLY A 9 -12.75 7.76 -7.25
C GLY A 9 -12.50 8.78 -6.14
N GLY A 10 -13.22 8.65 -5.03
CA GLY A 10 -13.01 9.48 -3.86
C GLY A 10 -13.57 8.77 -2.64
N ASN A 11 -12.79 8.76 -1.58
CA ASN A 11 -13.26 8.35 -0.27
C ASN A 11 -14.03 9.54 0.37
N PRO A 12 -15.32 9.38 0.69
CA PRO A 12 -16.23 10.50 0.94
C PRO A 12 -16.11 11.17 2.32
N PHE A 13 -14.96 11.13 3.00
CA PHE A 13 -14.84 11.79 4.31
C PHE A 13 -14.95 13.31 4.20
N GLY A 14 -16.19 13.82 4.33
CA GLY A 14 -16.46 15.20 4.66
C GLY A 14 -16.04 15.43 6.10
N VAL A 15 -14.80 15.85 6.33
CA VAL A 15 -14.31 16.20 7.67
C VAL A 15 -14.98 17.51 8.08
N THR A 16 -16.20 17.42 8.60
CA THR A 16 -16.83 18.47 9.39
C THR A 16 -16.19 18.39 10.79
N PRO A 17 -15.42 19.40 11.22
CA PRO A 17 -14.76 19.34 12.52
C PRO A 17 -15.78 19.67 13.60
N ALA A 18 -16.49 18.65 14.08
CA ALA A 18 -16.98 18.58 15.46
C ALA A 18 -17.54 17.19 15.70
N PRO A 19 -16.83 16.34 16.44
CA PRO A 19 -17.49 15.23 17.09
C PRO A 19 -18.59 15.78 18.03
N SER A 20 -19.85 15.33 17.87
CA SER A 20 -20.91 15.37 18.90
C SER A 20 -20.39 14.91 20.27
N VAL A 21 -20.92 15.52 21.33
CA VAL A 21 -20.51 15.36 22.74
C VAL A 21 -20.68 13.91 23.28
N PHE A 22 -21.35 13.01 22.54
CA PHE A 22 -21.78 11.72 23.08
C PHE A 22 -21.35 10.43 22.36
N ASN A 23 -20.77 10.48 21.14
CA ASN A 23 -19.80 9.51 20.56
C ASN A 23 -19.85 9.52 19.00
N PRO A 24 -18.94 10.22 18.34
CA PRO A 24 -18.83 10.24 16.87
C PRO A 24 -17.43 9.81 16.48
N ASN A 25 -17.32 8.67 15.79
CA ASN A 25 -16.05 8.06 15.40
C ASN A 25 -15.05 9.15 14.96
N PRO A 26 -13.90 9.32 15.67
CA PRO A 26 -12.91 10.28 15.25
C PRO A 26 -12.50 10.02 13.80
N PRO A 27 -12.07 11.04 13.03
CA PRO A 27 -11.75 10.83 11.62
C PRO A 27 -10.66 9.76 11.41
N ASP A 28 -9.83 9.51 12.43
CA ASP A 28 -8.89 8.40 12.46
C ASP A 28 -9.52 7.01 12.40
N ASP A 29 -10.62 6.79 13.13
CA ASP A 29 -11.38 5.54 13.13
C ASP A 29 -12.10 5.37 11.79
N LEU A 30 -12.61 6.48 11.25
CA LEU A 30 -13.24 6.49 9.93
C LEU A 30 -12.24 6.12 8.84
N ILE A 31 -11.05 6.72 8.83
CA ILE A 31 -9.96 6.36 7.90
C ILE A 31 -9.58 4.89 8.08
N SER A 32 -9.55 4.36 9.29
CA SER A 32 -9.25 2.94 9.52
C SER A 32 -10.33 2.01 8.95
N ARG A 33 -11.60 2.36 9.12
CA ARG A 33 -12.76 1.54 8.72
C ARG A 33 -13.09 1.64 7.23
N GLN A 34 -13.03 2.83 6.67
CA GLN A 34 -13.51 3.15 5.32
C GLN A 34 -12.40 3.68 4.40
N GLY A 35 -11.16 3.82 4.90
CA GLY A 35 -9.98 4.23 4.14
C GLY A 35 -9.69 3.37 2.92
N GLU A 36 -8.99 3.94 1.95
CA GLU A 36 -8.41 3.20 0.84
C GLU A 36 -6.96 2.79 1.20
N PRO A 37 -6.56 1.53 0.97
CA PRO A 37 -5.17 1.13 1.10
C PRO A 37 -4.31 1.83 0.05
N ALA A 38 -3.15 2.33 0.46
CA ALA A 38 -2.21 3.04 -0.40
C ALA A 38 -0.76 2.66 -0.10
N ILE A 39 0.05 2.61 -1.16
CA ILE A 39 1.50 2.52 -1.03
C ILE A 39 2.03 3.92 -0.74
N TRP A 40 2.83 4.03 0.31
CA TRP A 40 3.53 5.25 0.67
C TRP A 40 5.03 5.09 0.47
N ILE A 41 5.58 5.92 -0.40
CA ILE A 41 7.00 5.93 -0.77
C ILE A 41 7.59 7.28 -0.35
N ARG A 42 8.65 7.22 0.45
CA ARG A 42 9.34 8.41 0.95
C ARG A 42 10.23 9.00 -0.13
N ALA A 43 10.12 10.32 -0.33
CA ALA A 43 11.13 11.08 -1.03
C ALA A 43 12.33 11.28 -0.12
N ILE A 44 13.52 10.98 -0.63
CA ILE A 44 14.78 11.25 0.07
C ILE A 44 15.26 12.61 -0.40
N PRO A 45 15.44 13.59 0.49
CA PRO A 45 15.96 14.88 0.10
C PRO A 45 17.31 14.68 -0.60
N LYS A 46 17.53 15.38 -1.71
CA LYS A 46 18.79 15.36 -2.46
C LYS A 46 19.90 15.99 -1.61
N ILE A 47 20.48 15.22 -0.70
CA ILE A 47 21.68 15.61 0.02
C ILE A 47 22.82 15.32 -0.97
N GLY A 48 23.57 16.36 -1.37
CA GLY A 48 24.76 16.18 -2.20
C GLY A 48 25.75 15.19 -1.57
N GLU A 49 26.61 14.59 -2.40
CA GLU A 49 27.59 13.52 -2.11
C GLU A 49 27.97 13.28 -0.64
N VAL A 50 27.07 12.76 0.20
CA VAL A 50 27.41 12.21 1.50
C VAL A 50 26.36 11.17 1.90
N ASP A 51 26.88 9.97 2.17
CA ASP A 51 26.30 8.84 2.88
C ASP A 51 25.67 7.72 2.02
N GLU A 52 26.54 6.83 1.53
CA GLU A 52 26.22 5.57 0.85
C GLU A 52 25.40 4.59 1.72
N THR A 53 25.22 4.87 3.02
CA THR A 53 24.45 4.03 3.93
C THR A 53 22.95 4.33 3.97
N LYS A 54 22.47 5.31 3.18
CA LYS A 54 21.05 5.72 3.19
C LYS A 54 20.37 5.42 1.85
N MET A 55 19.70 4.27 1.85
CA MET A 55 18.73 3.75 0.87
C MET A 55 18.21 4.79 -0.12
N ALA A 56 18.58 4.69 -1.39
CA ALA A 56 18.18 5.64 -2.42
C ALA A 56 18.01 4.97 -3.80
N ILE A 57 16.80 5.05 -4.37
CA ILE A 57 16.48 4.46 -5.69
C ILE A 57 16.21 5.59 -6.69
N PRO A 58 16.90 5.64 -7.84
CA PRO A 58 16.76 6.73 -8.81
C PRO A 58 15.34 6.83 -9.39
N GLY A 59 14.61 7.89 -9.02
CA GLY A 59 13.57 8.48 -9.86
C GLY A 59 14.23 9.32 -10.95
N SER A 60 13.57 9.47 -12.11
CA SER A 60 14.17 10.14 -13.26
C SER A 60 14.67 11.55 -12.90
N GLU A 61 16.00 11.69 -12.98
CA GLU A 61 16.86 12.87 -13.00
C GLU A 61 17.26 13.62 -11.72
N SER A 62 16.75 13.36 -10.51
CA SER A 62 17.40 13.85 -9.26
C SER A 62 16.74 13.51 -7.93
N GLN A 63 15.56 12.88 -7.93
CA GLN A 63 14.82 12.56 -6.72
C GLN A 63 14.92 11.07 -6.42
N LEU A 64 15.38 10.73 -5.22
CA LEU A 64 15.53 9.35 -4.76
C LEU A 64 14.30 8.96 -3.94
N TYR A 65 13.84 7.72 -4.12
CA TYR A 65 12.67 7.20 -3.41
C TYR A 65 13.03 5.95 -2.59
N ARG A 66 12.33 5.74 -1.47
CA ARG A 66 12.45 4.51 -0.67
C ARG A 66 11.14 4.11 0.00
N ILE A 67 11.01 2.82 0.31
CA ILE A 67 10.00 2.32 1.24
C ILE A 67 10.68 2.04 2.57
N GLU A 68 10.15 2.60 3.65
CA GLU A 68 10.67 2.32 4.99
C GLU A 68 10.25 0.92 5.41
N ARG A 69 11.21 0.01 5.56
CA ARG A 69 10.95 -1.37 6.00
C ARG A 69 10.44 -1.42 7.42
N TYR A 70 11.07 -0.69 8.34
CA TYR A 70 10.60 -0.55 9.72
C TYR A 70 10.10 0.87 9.93
N ARG A 71 8.89 0.99 10.46
CA ARG A 71 8.30 2.28 10.79
C ARG A 71 7.85 2.29 12.24
N ARG A 72 8.32 3.28 12.99
CA ARG A 72 7.75 3.57 14.29
C ARG A 72 6.39 4.22 14.11
N MET A 73 5.38 3.64 14.72
CA MET A 73 4.06 4.24 14.73
C MET A 73 3.97 5.30 15.82
N PRO A 74 3.17 6.36 15.62
CA PRO A 74 2.80 7.25 16.71
C PRO A 74 2.21 6.44 17.85
N THR A 75 2.42 6.89 19.09
CA THR A 75 1.76 6.27 20.24
C THR A 75 0.25 6.31 20.01
N GLU A 76 -0.34 5.13 19.95
CA GLU A 76 -1.75 4.96 19.62
C GLU A 76 -2.51 4.74 20.91
N THR A 77 -3.55 5.54 21.11
CA THR A 77 -4.54 5.28 22.14
C THR A 77 -5.48 4.20 21.65
N LEU A 78 -5.43 3.03 22.27
CA LEU A 78 -6.29 1.89 21.95
C LEU A 78 -7.50 1.88 22.90
N ASN A 79 -8.67 1.74 22.32
CA ASN A 79 -9.84 1.27 23.04
C ASN A 79 -9.86 -0.26 22.90
N PRO A 80 -9.83 -1.04 23.98
CA PRO A 80 -9.96 -2.49 23.88
C PRO A 80 -11.32 -2.83 23.24
N ILE A 81 -11.28 -3.31 21.99
CA ILE A 81 -12.47 -3.81 21.29
C ILE A 81 -12.54 -5.29 21.61
N PHE A 82 -13.60 -5.72 22.28
CA PHE A 82 -13.82 -7.13 22.58
C PHE A 82 -14.08 -7.94 21.31
N TYR A 83 -13.00 -8.49 20.77
CA TYR A 83 -13.04 -9.77 20.09
C TYR A 83 -12.26 -10.75 20.98
N ASP A 84 -12.98 -11.71 21.55
CA ASP A 84 -12.42 -13.01 21.98
C ASP A 84 -11.29 -12.98 23.03
N GLY A 85 -11.50 -12.27 24.15
CA GLY A 85 -10.66 -12.36 25.35
C GLY A 85 -9.32 -11.65 25.26
N ASN A 86 -9.07 -10.65 26.11
CA ASN A 86 -7.78 -9.99 26.35
C ASN A 86 -6.96 -9.57 25.11
N ILE A 87 -7.56 -9.45 23.92
CA ILE A 87 -6.88 -9.02 22.70
C ILE A 87 -7.17 -7.54 22.48
N VAL A 88 -6.13 -6.79 22.15
CA VAL A 88 -6.22 -5.40 21.70
C VAL A 88 -5.68 -5.30 20.29
N GLN A 89 -6.26 -4.42 19.49
CA GLN A 89 -5.92 -4.30 18.07
C GLN A 89 -5.38 -2.91 17.79
N THR A 90 -4.22 -2.84 17.12
CA THR A 90 -3.62 -1.60 16.64
C THR A 90 -4.19 -1.22 15.27
N LYS A 91 -4.16 0.07 14.95
CA LYS A 91 -4.60 0.58 13.64
C LYS A 91 -3.72 0.14 12.49
N TYR A 92 -2.43 -0.04 12.73
CA TYR A 92 -1.45 -0.42 11.73
C TYR A 92 -0.77 -1.74 12.11
N GLY A 93 -0.38 -2.50 11.10
CA GLY A 93 0.38 -3.73 11.21
C GLY A 93 1.15 -4.01 9.92
N PRO A 94 1.85 -5.15 9.84
CA PRO A 94 2.10 -6.07 10.95
C PRO A 94 3.05 -5.48 12.00
N ILE A 95 2.74 -5.72 13.27
CA ILE A 95 3.54 -5.31 14.43
C ILE A 95 4.85 -6.12 14.40
N SER A 96 5.97 -5.40 14.43
CA SER A 96 7.31 -5.99 14.53
C SER A 96 7.82 -5.97 15.97
N LYS A 97 7.43 -4.94 16.74
CA LYS A 97 7.87 -4.75 18.13
C LYS A 97 6.90 -3.89 18.89
N ILE A 98 6.59 -4.28 20.12
CA ILE A 98 5.86 -3.44 21.09
C ILE A 98 6.87 -2.90 22.10
N ARG A 99 6.98 -1.58 22.20
CA ARG A 99 7.92 -0.89 23.10
C ARG A 99 7.28 -0.63 24.46
N SER A 100 6.01 -0.27 24.46
CA SER A 100 5.24 0.03 25.67
C SER A 100 3.76 -0.22 25.40
N LEU A 101 3.08 -0.82 26.37
CA LEU A 101 1.64 -0.86 26.43
C LEU A 101 1.20 -0.53 27.86
N LYS A 102 0.53 0.59 28.03
CA LYS A 102 0.21 1.16 29.33
C LYS A 102 -1.28 1.42 29.46
N VAL A 103 -1.82 1.16 30.63
CA VAL A 103 -3.14 1.66 31.03
C VAL A 103 -3.01 3.12 31.42
N PHE A 104 -3.86 3.97 30.85
CA PHE A 104 -4.01 5.35 31.26
C PHE A 104 -5.07 5.44 32.37
N ARG A 105 -4.65 5.85 33.57
CA ARG A 105 -5.51 5.95 34.76
C ARG A 105 -5.14 7.19 35.56
N ASN A 106 -6.14 7.87 36.12
CA ASN A 106 -5.92 9.01 37.01
C ASN A 106 -5.07 8.61 38.23
N ASP A 107 -4.23 9.55 38.70
CA ASP A 107 -3.33 9.35 39.84
C ASP A 107 -4.07 8.93 41.12
N ASP A 108 -5.29 9.44 41.32
CA ASP A 108 -6.19 9.09 42.45
C ASP A 108 -6.53 7.60 42.51
N PHE A 109 -6.33 6.88 41.42
CA PHE A 109 -6.58 5.46 41.33
C PHE A 109 -5.30 4.64 41.13
N GLY A 110 -4.14 5.13 41.58
CA GLY A 110 -2.87 4.40 41.52
C GLY A 110 -2.05 4.63 40.25
N GLY A 111 -2.48 5.57 39.40
CA GLY A 111 -1.74 6.03 38.23
C GLY A 111 -1.58 4.98 37.11
N ASN A 112 -0.78 5.34 36.11
CA ASN A 112 -0.55 4.51 34.92
C ASN A 112 0.28 3.27 35.25
N PHE A 113 -0.08 2.12 34.68
CA PHE A 113 0.68 0.88 34.84
C PHE A 113 0.89 0.15 33.51
N ASN A 114 1.95 -0.66 33.42
CA ASN A 114 2.28 -1.42 32.21
C ASN A 114 1.48 -2.73 32.16
N LEU A 115 1.01 -3.09 30.97
CA LEU A 115 0.41 -4.40 30.72
C LEU A 115 1.46 -5.38 30.21
N SER A 116 1.32 -6.64 30.63
CA SER A 116 2.15 -7.74 30.14
C SER A 116 1.55 -8.33 28.88
N ILE A 117 2.39 -8.48 27.85
CA ILE A 117 1.99 -9.04 26.55
C ILE A 117 2.26 -10.54 26.56
N GLU A 118 1.31 -11.33 26.09
CA GLU A 118 1.45 -12.77 25.88
C GLU A 118 2.09 -13.03 24.51
N SER A 119 1.49 -12.47 23.47
CA SER A 119 1.94 -12.57 22.08
C SER A 119 1.35 -11.43 21.25
N PHE A 120 1.84 -11.25 20.03
CA PHE A 120 1.20 -10.40 19.03
C PHE A 120 1.38 -11.02 17.64
N GLU A 121 0.41 -10.80 16.77
CA GLU A 121 0.39 -11.30 15.40
C GLU A 121 -0.34 -10.28 14.52
N HIS A 122 0.22 -9.95 13.34
CA HIS A 122 -0.32 -8.91 12.46
C HIS A 122 -0.58 -7.61 13.24
N ASN A 123 -1.82 -7.15 13.37
CA ASN A 123 -2.21 -5.96 14.15
C ASN A 123 -2.87 -6.29 15.50
N ARG A 124 -2.77 -7.53 15.97
CA ARG A 124 -3.42 -8.00 17.21
C ARG A 124 -2.38 -8.26 18.29
N ILE A 125 -2.67 -7.80 19.50
CA ILE A 125 -1.83 -7.98 20.69
C ILE A 125 -2.66 -8.74 21.71
N LYS A 126 -2.20 -9.92 22.11
CA LYS A 126 -2.81 -10.72 23.16
C LYS A 126 -2.18 -10.37 24.50
N LEU A 127 -2.99 -9.96 25.46
CA LEU A 127 -2.55 -9.57 26.80
C LEU A 127 -2.56 -10.77 27.74
N LYS A 128 -1.56 -10.84 28.62
CA LYS A 128 -1.65 -11.76 29.77
C LYS A 128 -2.79 -11.31 30.68
N PRO A 129 -3.59 -12.24 31.24
CA PRO A 129 -4.61 -11.88 32.22
C PRO A 129 -4.00 -11.04 33.36
N ASN A 130 -4.58 -9.87 33.61
CA ASN A 130 -4.16 -8.97 34.68
C ASN A 130 -5.39 -8.57 35.49
N ILE A 131 -5.40 -8.88 36.79
CA ILE A 131 -6.53 -8.65 37.71
C ILE A 131 -6.81 -7.15 37.88
N GLU A 132 -5.78 -6.31 37.74
CA GLU A 132 -5.93 -4.85 37.85
C GLU A 132 -6.46 -4.21 36.56
N PHE A 133 -6.37 -4.92 35.43
CA PHE A 133 -6.87 -4.40 34.16
C PHE A 133 -8.39 -4.54 34.10
N GLN A 134 -9.06 -3.41 33.99
CA GLN A 134 -10.49 -3.36 33.73
C GLN A 134 -10.72 -2.92 32.29
N GLU A 135 -11.72 -3.52 31.68
CA GLU A 135 -11.86 -3.50 30.23
C GLU A 135 -12.31 -2.15 29.67
N TYR A 136 -12.76 -1.23 30.53
CA TYR A 136 -13.08 0.15 30.15
C TYR A 136 -11.87 1.09 30.23
N TYR A 137 -10.70 0.60 30.59
CA TYR A 137 -9.49 1.41 30.64
C TYR A 137 -8.94 1.69 29.24
N GLN A 138 -8.56 2.95 29.04
CA GLN A 138 -7.87 3.41 27.85
C GLN A 138 -6.41 2.94 27.90
N LEU A 139 -5.88 2.52 26.75
CA LEU A 139 -4.51 2.04 26.63
C LEU A 139 -3.69 2.95 25.72
N ASP A 140 -2.42 3.16 26.06
CA ASP A 140 -1.45 3.78 25.17
C ASP A 140 -0.43 2.73 24.71
N CYS A 141 -0.33 2.55 23.39
CA CYS A 141 0.57 1.59 22.75
C CYS A 141 1.64 2.31 21.92
N ASP A 142 2.91 2.10 22.24
CA ASP A 142 4.06 2.49 21.42
C ASP A 142 4.63 1.25 20.75
N TYR A 143 4.60 1.21 19.43
CA TYR A 143 4.94 0.03 18.64
C TYR A 143 5.58 0.40 17.30
N ASP A 144 6.35 -0.55 16.76
CA ASP A 144 6.95 -0.48 15.44
C ASP A 144 6.26 -1.50 14.52
N ILE A 145 6.05 -1.14 13.26
CA ILE A 145 5.57 -2.06 12.22
C ILE A 145 6.70 -2.42 11.26
N GLU A 146 6.58 -3.59 10.63
CA GLU A 146 7.39 -3.98 9.49
C GLU A 146 6.54 -3.94 8.22
N SER A 147 6.95 -3.16 7.23
CA SER A 147 6.19 -2.96 6.00
C SER A 147 6.19 -4.19 5.08
N PHE A 148 7.07 -5.16 5.29
CA PHE A 148 7.21 -6.34 4.44
C PHE A 148 7.14 -7.63 5.24
N THR A 149 6.34 -8.59 4.77
CA THR A 149 6.26 -9.92 5.36
C THR A 149 6.70 -10.94 4.33
N LYS A 150 7.67 -11.79 4.68
CA LYS A 150 8.09 -12.92 3.85
C LYS A 150 7.30 -14.15 4.24
N PHE A 151 6.79 -14.84 3.23
CA PHE A 151 6.07 -16.09 3.38
C PHE A 151 6.85 -17.18 2.65
N GLU A 152 7.17 -18.25 3.38
CA GLU A 152 7.93 -19.39 2.87
C GLU A 152 7.13 -20.67 3.05
N ASN A 153 7.05 -21.47 1.99
CA ASN A 153 6.36 -22.76 1.95
C ASN A 153 4.90 -22.70 2.46
N VAL A 154 4.18 -21.62 2.14
CA VAL A 154 2.78 -21.49 2.54
C VAL A 154 1.90 -22.33 1.61
N PRO A 155 1.00 -23.18 2.14
CA PRO A 155 0.13 -24.02 1.33
C PRO A 155 -1.10 -23.25 0.83
N PHE A 156 -1.39 -23.37 -0.45
CA PHE A 156 -2.57 -22.81 -1.11
C PHE A 156 -3.35 -23.89 -1.86
N ILE A 157 -4.63 -23.61 -2.10
CA ILE A 157 -5.49 -24.36 -3.01
C ILE A 157 -5.85 -23.43 -4.17
N GLN A 158 -5.79 -23.95 -5.40
CA GLN A 158 -6.23 -23.22 -6.58
C GLN A 158 -7.76 -23.16 -6.65
N GLU A 159 -8.29 -21.96 -6.83
CA GLU A 159 -9.71 -21.71 -7.07
C GLU A 159 -10.12 -22.20 -8.46
N GLU A 160 -11.44 -22.37 -8.69
CA GLU A 160 -11.98 -22.87 -9.97
C GLU A 160 -11.58 -22.01 -11.19
N ASP A 161 -11.33 -20.72 -10.98
CA ASP A 161 -10.89 -19.77 -12.00
C ASP A 161 -9.37 -19.72 -12.18
N GLY A 162 -8.63 -20.59 -11.50
CA GLY A 162 -7.18 -20.78 -11.67
C GLY A 162 -6.30 -19.88 -10.79
N TYR A 163 -6.88 -19.02 -9.95
CA TYR A 163 -6.10 -18.15 -9.05
C TYR A 163 -5.76 -18.82 -7.71
N LEU A 164 -4.67 -18.37 -7.11
CA LEU A 164 -4.32 -18.63 -5.72
C LEU A 164 -4.64 -17.37 -4.90
N LEU A 165 -5.60 -17.47 -3.97
CA LEU A 165 -6.00 -16.35 -3.12
C LEU A 165 -5.13 -16.25 -1.87
N HIS A 166 -4.56 -15.06 -1.65
CA HIS A 166 -3.78 -14.74 -0.46
C HIS A 166 -4.60 -14.91 0.84
N PRO A 167 -4.08 -15.60 1.88
CA PRO A 167 -4.82 -15.80 3.14
C PRO A 167 -4.98 -14.50 3.95
N VAL A 168 -4.09 -13.51 3.80
CA VAL A 168 -4.18 -12.23 4.52
C VAL A 168 -4.79 -11.18 3.60
N GLN A 169 -6.05 -10.82 3.83
CA GLN A 169 -6.82 -9.97 2.91
C GLN A 169 -6.36 -8.50 2.87
N GLU A 170 -5.63 -8.00 3.86
CA GLU A 170 -5.25 -6.58 3.96
C GLU A 170 -3.89 -6.24 3.32
N ASP A 171 -3.05 -7.24 3.08
CA ASP A 171 -1.71 -7.09 2.51
C ASP A 171 -1.72 -7.21 0.97
N ILE A 172 -0.77 -6.55 0.30
CA ILE A 172 -0.60 -6.70 -1.15
C ILE A 172 0.63 -7.53 -1.50
N ILE A 173 0.51 -8.32 -2.57
CA ILE A 173 1.60 -9.18 -3.07
C ILE A 173 2.56 -8.31 -3.88
N VAL A 174 3.84 -8.26 -3.48
CA VAL A 174 4.82 -7.41 -4.15
C VAL A 174 5.93 -8.18 -4.85
N ILE A 175 6.20 -9.40 -4.41
CA ILE A 175 7.14 -10.33 -5.02
C ILE A 175 6.59 -11.74 -4.89
N VAL A 176 6.67 -12.54 -5.93
CA VAL A 176 6.49 -13.99 -5.87
C VAL A 176 7.77 -14.61 -6.42
N ASP A 177 8.48 -15.35 -5.58
CA ASP A 177 9.78 -15.93 -5.91
C ASP A 177 9.62 -17.25 -6.67
N SER A 178 8.72 -18.11 -6.20
CA SER A 178 8.49 -19.42 -6.81
C SER A 178 7.11 -19.97 -6.44
N VAL A 179 6.48 -20.69 -7.37
CA VAL A 179 5.23 -21.42 -7.15
C VAL A 179 5.47 -22.89 -7.47
N TRP A 180 5.22 -23.76 -6.48
CA TRP A 180 5.43 -25.19 -6.58
C TRP A 180 4.10 -25.91 -6.46
N ARG A 181 3.76 -26.79 -7.41
CA ARG A 181 2.52 -27.55 -7.42
C ARG A 181 2.76 -28.99 -6.96
N GLU A 182 1.88 -29.51 -6.11
CA GLU A 182 1.91 -30.91 -5.68
C GLU A 182 1.75 -31.85 -6.89
N ARG A 183 2.61 -32.88 -6.94
CA ARG A 183 2.57 -33.93 -7.95
C ARG A 183 1.35 -34.82 -7.77
N LEU A 184 0.87 -35.39 -8.88
CA LEU A 184 -0.28 -36.32 -8.90
C LEU A 184 -0.10 -37.53 -7.97
N ASP A 185 1.12 -38.05 -7.89
CA ASP A 185 1.48 -39.20 -7.07
C ASP A 185 1.79 -38.83 -5.61
N LYS A 186 1.66 -37.55 -5.24
CA LYS A 186 2.00 -36.99 -3.91
C LYS A 186 3.47 -37.24 -3.50
N SER A 187 4.36 -37.52 -4.46
CA SER A 187 5.77 -37.77 -4.19
C SER A 187 6.58 -36.49 -3.90
N GLY A 188 6.01 -35.31 -4.19
CA GLY A 188 6.69 -34.03 -4.02
C GLY A 188 5.97 -32.90 -4.76
N TYR A 189 6.74 -31.87 -5.11
CA TYR A 189 6.26 -30.68 -5.80
C TYR A 189 7.11 -30.36 -7.02
N ASP A 190 6.49 -29.82 -8.06
CA ASP A 190 7.16 -29.30 -9.26
C ASP A 190 6.97 -27.79 -9.36
N GLU A 191 8.04 -27.07 -9.72
CA GLU A 191 7.96 -25.65 -10.02
C GLU A 191 7.12 -25.41 -11.29
N ILE A 192 6.26 -24.39 -11.27
CA ILE A 192 5.39 -24.05 -12.38
C ILE A 192 5.47 -22.56 -12.72
N GLY A 193 5.17 -22.22 -13.97
CA GLY A 193 5.05 -20.84 -14.42
C GLY A 193 3.83 -20.15 -13.81
N PHE A 194 3.98 -18.85 -13.53
CA PHE A 194 2.95 -18.03 -12.90
C PHE A 194 3.00 -16.58 -13.37
N LYS A 195 1.88 -15.89 -13.22
CA LYS A 195 1.72 -14.44 -13.33
C LYS A 195 1.16 -13.92 -12.01
N TYR A 196 1.50 -12.70 -11.60
CA TYR A 196 0.90 -12.12 -10.39
C TYR A 196 0.72 -10.61 -10.52
N ASP A 197 -0.18 -10.10 -9.69
CA ASP A 197 -0.44 -8.69 -9.49
C ASP A 197 -0.52 -8.39 -7.98
N PHE A 198 -0.85 -7.15 -7.57
CA PHE A 198 -0.91 -6.77 -6.15
C PHE A 198 -1.93 -7.55 -5.29
N THR A 199 -2.84 -8.30 -5.90
CA THR A 199 -3.94 -9.00 -5.22
C THR A 199 -4.04 -10.48 -5.55
N LYS A 200 -3.49 -10.92 -6.68
CA LYS A 200 -3.70 -12.28 -7.20
C LYS A 200 -2.41 -12.88 -7.74
N ILE A 201 -2.29 -14.19 -7.55
CA ILE A 201 -1.30 -15.03 -8.24
C ILE A 201 -2.10 -15.99 -9.13
N SER A 202 -1.73 -16.07 -10.40
CA SER A 202 -2.33 -16.95 -11.40
C SER A 202 -1.28 -17.93 -11.89
N CYS A 203 -1.64 -19.21 -11.90
CA CYS A 203 -0.78 -20.27 -12.41
C CYS A 203 -1.05 -20.49 -13.91
N GLU A 204 -0.01 -20.70 -14.71
CA GLU A 204 -0.17 -20.93 -16.17
C GLU A 204 -0.96 -22.22 -16.49
N THR A 205 -1.00 -23.16 -15.55
CA THR A 205 -1.77 -24.40 -15.68
C THR A 205 -2.81 -24.53 -14.57
N VAL A 206 -4.07 -24.71 -14.98
CA VAL A 206 -5.17 -25.06 -14.07
C VAL A 206 -5.05 -26.54 -13.73
N ALA A 207 -4.87 -26.85 -12.45
CA ALA A 207 -4.85 -28.22 -11.96
C ALA A 207 -6.26 -28.70 -11.66
N GLU A 208 -6.41 -30.01 -11.49
CA GLU A 208 -7.63 -30.60 -10.94
C GLU A 208 -7.93 -30.01 -9.54
N ALA A 209 -9.22 -29.86 -9.23
CA ALA A 209 -9.68 -29.30 -7.97
C ALA A 209 -9.02 -30.01 -6.76
N GLY A 210 -8.54 -29.21 -5.81
CA GLY A 210 -7.97 -29.70 -4.54
C GLY A 210 -6.46 -29.98 -4.55
N ARG A 211 -5.73 -29.69 -5.64
CA ARG A 211 -4.26 -29.72 -5.58
C ARG A 211 -3.71 -28.61 -4.71
N ARG A 212 -2.65 -28.96 -3.95
CA ARG A 212 -1.93 -28.02 -3.10
C ARG A 212 -0.77 -27.36 -3.84
N TYR A 213 -0.52 -26.12 -3.48
CA TYR A 213 0.61 -25.34 -3.98
C TYR A 213 1.44 -24.84 -2.80
N LEU A 214 2.76 -24.85 -2.94
CA LEU A 214 3.69 -24.21 -2.01
C LEU A 214 4.25 -22.95 -2.65
N LEU A 215 4.17 -21.85 -1.92
CA LEU A 215 4.57 -20.54 -2.42
C LEU A 215 5.64 -19.92 -1.54
N ASN A 216 6.60 -19.26 -2.19
CA ASN A 216 7.54 -18.34 -1.58
C ASN A 216 7.29 -16.95 -2.17
N TYR A 217 6.90 -16.00 -1.33
CA TYR A 217 6.48 -14.67 -1.78
C TYR A 217 6.60 -13.63 -0.66
N VAL A 218 6.53 -12.36 -1.04
CA VAL A 218 6.63 -11.22 -0.12
C VAL A 218 5.40 -10.34 -0.27
N THR A 219 4.80 -9.98 0.85
CA THR A 219 3.75 -8.96 0.91
C THR A 219 4.28 -7.63 1.38
N PHE A 220 3.56 -6.57 1.03
CA PHE A 220 3.72 -5.24 1.59
C PHE A 220 2.44 -4.83 2.30
N SER A 221 2.58 -4.29 3.51
CA SER A 221 1.43 -3.81 4.28
C SER A 221 1.14 -2.33 3.96
N PRO A 222 0.03 -2.02 3.29
CA PRO A 222 -0.29 -0.65 2.89
C PRO A 222 -0.78 0.19 4.08
N ILE A 223 -0.64 1.52 3.97
CA ILE A 223 -1.33 2.43 4.90
C ILE A 223 -2.76 2.69 4.42
N LYS A 224 -3.65 3.09 5.33
CA LYS A 224 -4.99 3.58 4.97
C LYS A 224 -4.99 5.10 4.83
N ILE A 225 -5.56 5.59 3.75
CA ILE A 225 -5.77 7.02 3.49
C ILE A 225 -7.23 7.32 3.14
N GLY A 226 -7.71 8.48 3.57
CA GLY A 226 -8.90 9.11 2.98
C GLY A 226 -8.45 10.10 1.92
N TYR A 227 -9.20 10.27 0.83
CA TYR A 227 -8.93 11.35 -0.11
C TYR A 227 -10.17 11.75 -0.90
N LYS A 228 -10.23 13.01 -1.34
CA LYS A 228 -11.26 13.53 -2.24
C LYS A 228 -10.59 14.12 -3.47
N THR A 229 -11.05 13.75 -4.66
CA THR A 229 -10.61 14.40 -5.90
C THR A 229 -11.15 15.83 -5.97
N ILE A 230 -10.27 16.76 -6.31
CA ILE A 230 -10.56 18.19 -6.43
C ILE A 230 -11.04 18.45 -7.86
N ASP A 231 -12.21 19.10 -7.96
CA ASP A 231 -12.77 19.56 -9.23
C ASP A 231 -12.60 21.07 -9.36
N THR A 232 -12.49 21.56 -10.59
CA THR A 232 -12.41 22.97 -10.99
C THR A 232 -13.50 23.88 -10.38
N LYS A 233 -14.59 23.31 -9.89
CA LYS A 233 -15.70 24.04 -9.25
C LYS A 233 -15.56 24.20 -7.73
N ASP A 234 -14.54 23.65 -7.10
CA ASP A 234 -14.38 23.73 -5.65
C ASP A 234 -13.97 25.17 -5.25
N ALA A 235 -14.92 25.97 -4.76
CA ALA A 235 -14.72 27.39 -4.43
C ALA A 235 -13.64 27.65 -3.37
N ARG A 236 -13.21 26.60 -2.64
CA ARG A 236 -12.15 26.64 -1.61
C ARG A 236 -10.73 26.82 -2.19
N LEU A 237 -10.56 26.69 -3.51
CA LEU A 237 -9.26 26.79 -4.18
C LEU A 237 -8.62 28.18 -4.06
N ALA A 238 -9.44 29.24 -3.87
CA ALA A 238 -8.95 30.61 -3.70
C ALA A 238 -8.31 30.89 -2.33
N GLU A 239 -8.65 30.12 -1.28
CA GLU A 239 -8.20 30.37 0.10
C GLU A 239 -6.83 29.75 0.43
N LYS A 240 -6.40 28.69 -0.28
CA LYS A 240 -5.25 27.88 0.14
C LYS A 240 -3.86 28.41 -0.29
N MET A 241 -3.77 29.52 -1.05
CA MET A 241 -2.52 30.06 -1.64
C MET A 241 -1.62 29.03 -2.38
N ILE A 242 -2.17 27.85 -2.69
CA ILE A 242 -1.52 26.79 -3.47
C ILE A 242 -2.23 26.76 -4.82
N ASP A 243 -1.48 26.78 -5.91
CA ASP A 243 -2.02 26.53 -7.25
C ASP A 243 -2.44 25.06 -7.32
N VAL A 244 -3.73 24.77 -7.31
CA VAL A 244 -4.30 23.40 -7.32
C VAL A 244 -4.99 23.15 -8.65
N GLN A 245 -4.79 21.96 -9.22
CA GLN A 245 -5.29 21.62 -10.55
C GLN A 245 -6.44 20.60 -10.47
N SER A 246 -7.29 20.60 -11.51
CA SER A 246 -8.32 19.57 -11.66
C SER A 246 -7.70 18.17 -11.66
N GLY A 247 -8.21 17.29 -10.81
CA GLY A 247 -7.68 15.94 -10.65
C GLY A 247 -6.55 15.80 -9.62
N ASP A 248 -6.12 16.89 -8.98
CA ASP A 248 -5.39 16.81 -7.70
C ASP A 248 -6.33 16.23 -6.62
N ILE A 249 -5.75 15.72 -5.52
CA ILE A 249 -6.52 15.12 -4.42
C ILE A 249 -6.24 15.82 -3.10
N ASP A 250 -7.29 16.09 -2.32
CA ASP A 250 -7.19 16.43 -0.90
C ASP A 250 -7.07 15.11 -0.12
N ILE A 251 -5.91 14.85 0.47
CA ILE A 251 -5.57 13.61 1.19
C ILE A 251 -5.73 13.84 2.68
N VAL A 252 -6.26 12.84 3.38
CA VAL A 252 -6.34 12.78 4.83
C VAL A 252 -5.68 11.49 5.29
N VAL A 253 -4.71 11.61 6.20
CA VAL A 253 -4.04 10.45 6.80
C VAL A 253 -4.20 10.46 8.31
N GLY A 254 -3.97 9.29 8.90
CA GLY A 254 -4.13 9.13 10.34
C GLY A 254 -3.23 10.06 11.16
N SER A 255 -3.68 10.44 12.36
CA SER A 255 -2.90 11.25 13.29
C SER A 255 -1.51 10.64 13.54
N GLY A 256 -0.50 11.53 13.59
CA GLY A 256 0.90 11.18 13.81
C GLY A 256 1.65 10.59 12.59
N LEU A 257 0.98 10.22 11.50
CA LEU A 257 1.69 9.92 10.24
C LEU A 257 2.25 11.21 9.62
N ASN A 258 3.58 11.36 9.67
CA ASN A 258 4.27 12.52 9.11
C ASN A 258 4.72 12.25 7.68
N ILE A 259 3.91 12.70 6.72
CA ILE A 259 4.18 12.63 5.29
C ILE A 259 4.91 13.91 4.89
N SER A 260 5.98 13.76 4.12
CA SER A 260 6.83 14.86 3.70
C SER A 260 6.49 15.32 2.29
N LYS A 261 6.88 16.56 1.97
CA LYS A 261 6.87 17.06 0.61
C LYS A 261 7.60 16.08 -0.32
N ASP A 262 7.07 15.91 -1.53
CA ASP A 262 7.58 15.06 -2.60
C ASP A 262 7.45 13.55 -2.34
N ASP A 263 6.98 13.11 -1.15
CA ASP A 263 6.55 11.73 -0.93
C ASP A 263 5.50 11.35 -1.98
N ILE A 264 5.45 10.06 -2.34
CA ILE A 264 4.48 9.52 -3.30
C ILE A 264 3.46 8.66 -2.55
N LEU A 265 2.18 8.94 -2.80
CA LEU A 265 1.07 8.07 -2.45
C LEU A 265 0.45 7.45 -3.71
N ILE A 266 0.24 6.13 -3.65
CA ILE A 266 -0.37 5.35 -4.73
C ILE A 266 -1.60 4.62 -4.15
N PRO A 267 -2.81 5.16 -4.34
CA PRO A 267 -4.04 4.50 -3.91
C PRO A 267 -4.27 3.23 -4.72
N LEU A 268 -4.56 2.12 -4.05
CA LEU A 268 -4.58 0.79 -4.67
C LEU A 268 -5.93 0.39 -5.28
N ARG A 269 -7.04 0.99 -4.83
CA ARG A 269 -8.38 0.76 -5.38
C ARG A 269 -8.72 1.74 -6.50
N THR A 270 -8.03 2.86 -6.55
CA THR A 270 -8.17 3.85 -7.63
C THR A 270 -7.47 3.35 -8.88
N LEU A 271 -8.23 3.14 -9.95
CA LEU A 271 -7.71 2.74 -11.25
C LEU A 271 -8.08 3.77 -12.31
N ARG A 272 -7.13 4.04 -13.21
CA ARG A 272 -7.35 4.82 -14.42
C ARG A 272 -7.01 3.96 -15.62
N THR A 273 -7.81 4.08 -16.68
CA THR A 273 -7.61 3.38 -17.94
C THR A 273 -6.99 4.34 -18.95
N GLU A 274 -5.95 3.89 -19.64
CA GLU A 274 -5.32 4.63 -20.74
C GLU A 274 -5.31 3.76 -22.01
N LYS A 275 -5.41 4.43 -23.17
CA LYS A 275 -5.10 3.84 -24.47
C LYS A 275 -3.91 4.58 -25.05
N GLU A 276 -2.81 3.88 -25.26
CA GLU A 276 -1.53 4.47 -25.69
C GLU A 276 -0.96 3.72 -26.90
N ILE A 277 -0.26 4.43 -27.79
CA ILE A 277 0.62 3.83 -28.79
C ILE A 277 2.01 3.70 -28.16
N LEU A 278 2.47 2.48 -27.93
CA LEU A 278 3.75 2.19 -27.30
C LEU A 278 4.78 1.83 -28.37
N GLU A 279 6.00 2.35 -28.21
CA GLU A 279 7.13 2.05 -29.09
C GLU A 279 8.08 1.07 -28.42
N LYS A 280 8.55 0.09 -29.19
CA LYS A 280 9.45 -0.95 -28.71
C LYS A 280 10.81 -0.36 -28.34
N ASP A 281 11.32 -0.70 -27.16
CA ASP A 281 12.67 -0.34 -26.73
C ASP A 281 13.72 -1.32 -27.29
N LYS A 282 15.01 -1.00 -27.09
CA LYS A 282 16.14 -1.82 -27.55
C LYS A 282 16.17 -3.24 -26.96
N LYS A 283 15.41 -3.52 -25.90
CA LYS A 283 15.30 -4.83 -25.24
C LYS A 283 14.00 -5.56 -25.61
N GLY A 284 13.25 -5.04 -26.59
CA GLY A 284 11.98 -5.62 -27.02
C GLY A 284 10.84 -5.40 -26.03
N ARG A 285 10.89 -4.36 -25.20
CA ARG A 285 9.87 -4.02 -24.20
C ARG A 285 9.09 -2.80 -24.66
N TYR A 286 7.84 -2.68 -24.22
CA TYR A 286 7.00 -1.53 -24.54
C TYR A 286 6.78 -0.69 -23.27
N PRO A 287 7.55 0.40 -23.06
CA PRO A 287 7.43 1.24 -21.88
C PRO A 287 6.15 2.07 -21.91
N VAL A 288 5.34 1.99 -20.86
CA VAL A 288 4.14 2.83 -20.75
C VAL A 288 4.46 4.22 -20.22
N LYS A 289 3.58 5.18 -20.50
CA LYS A 289 3.66 6.52 -19.93
C LYS A 289 3.27 6.53 -18.45
N TYR A 290 2.18 5.87 -18.07
CA TYR A 290 1.67 5.89 -16.69
C TYR A 290 1.95 4.58 -15.96
N SER A 291 2.56 4.67 -14.79
CA SER A 291 2.93 3.52 -13.94
C SER A 291 2.65 3.83 -12.46
N PRO A 292 2.51 2.83 -11.57
CA PRO A 292 2.60 1.39 -11.83
C PRO A 292 1.39 0.85 -12.61
N LEU A 293 1.68 -0.01 -13.58
CA LEU A 293 0.67 -0.80 -14.29
C LEU A 293 0.00 -1.77 -13.32
N ARG A 294 -1.32 -1.82 -13.39
CA ARG A 294 -2.14 -2.78 -12.66
C ARG A 294 -2.51 -3.97 -13.54
N GLU A 295 -3.00 -3.68 -14.75
CA GLU A 295 -3.56 -4.65 -15.67
C GLU A 295 -3.37 -4.19 -17.11
N ILE A 296 -3.14 -5.13 -18.02
CA ILE A 296 -3.20 -4.90 -19.46
C ILE A 296 -4.52 -5.48 -19.95
N VAL A 297 -5.37 -4.62 -20.51
CA VAL A 297 -6.73 -4.98 -20.96
C VAL A 297 -6.68 -5.56 -22.38
N ALA A 298 -5.90 -4.94 -23.26
CA ALA A 298 -5.76 -5.38 -24.64
C ALA A 298 -4.45 -4.87 -25.24
N VAL A 299 -3.86 -5.68 -26.13
CA VAL A 299 -2.68 -5.32 -26.90
C VAL A 299 -2.92 -5.69 -28.36
N TYR A 300 -2.81 -4.72 -29.26
CA TYR A 300 -3.07 -4.96 -30.67
C TYR A 300 -2.23 -4.05 -31.57
N THR A 301 -2.04 -4.51 -32.80
CA THR A 301 -1.63 -3.71 -33.95
C THR A 301 -2.84 -3.52 -34.86
N ASP A 302 -2.66 -2.91 -36.03
CA ASP A 302 -3.75 -2.76 -37.01
C ASP A 302 -4.30 -4.12 -37.51
N SER A 303 -3.53 -5.21 -37.38
CA SER A 303 -3.86 -6.52 -37.98
C SER A 303 -3.82 -7.70 -37.01
N ILE A 304 -3.24 -7.55 -35.81
CA ILE A 304 -3.05 -8.65 -34.85
C ILE A 304 -3.46 -8.17 -33.47
N GLU A 305 -4.35 -8.90 -32.82
CA GLU A 305 -4.59 -8.83 -31.37
C GLU A 305 -3.72 -9.90 -30.68
N TYR A 306 -2.98 -9.49 -29.67
CA TYR A 306 -2.08 -10.37 -28.93
C TYR A 306 -2.75 -10.85 -27.66
N GLU A 307 -2.71 -12.16 -27.41
CA GLU A 307 -3.32 -12.78 -26.23
C GLU A 307 -2.29 -13.14 -25.15
N ASP A 308 -1.06 -13.47 -25.54
CA ASP A 308 0.01 -13.80 -24.59
C ASP A 308 0.92 -12.60 -24.32
N PHE A 309 0.57 -11.85 -23.28
CA PHE A 309 1.31 -10.71 -22.78
C PHE A 309 1.43 -10.74 -21.24
N TRP A 310 2.34 -9.93 -20.71
CA TRP A 310 2.50 -9.74 -19.28
C TRP A 310 3.08 -8.37 -18.94
N ILE A 311 2.96 -7.99 -17.66
CA ILE A 311 3.56 -6.77 -17.10
C ILE A 311 4.95 -7.13 -16.58
N GLU A 312 5.96 -6.37 -16.98
CA GLU A 312 7.32 -6.45 -16.43
C GLU A 312 7.66 -5.16 -15.68
N ASP A 313 8.29 -5.30 -14.50
CA ASP A 313 8.75 -4.22 -13.63
C ASP A 313 7.68 -3.13 -13.36
N SER A 314 6.40 -3.50 -13.35
CA SER A 314 5.25 -2.58 -13.18
C SER A 314 5.16 -1.43 -14.21
N ARG A 315 5.93 -1.48 -15.31
CA ARG A 315 6.06 -0.34 -16.23
C ARG A 315 6.32 -0.71 -17.69
N TYR A 316 6.50 -1.98 -17.98
CA TYR A 316 6.72 -2.48 -19.33
C TYR A 316 5.62 -3.47 -19.68
N VAL A 317 5.13 -3.38 -20.90
CA VAL A 317 4.34 -4.44 -21.52
C VAL A 317 5.31 -5.34 -22.28
N ARG A 318 5.14 -6.65 -22.09
CA ARG A 318 5.84 -7.71 -22.81
C ARG A 318 4.83 -8.56 -23.56
N ILE A 319 5.23 -9.01 -24.73
CA ILE A 319 4.42 -9.87 -25.60
C ILE A 319 5.25 -11.10 -25.91
N ASN A 320 4.64 -12.28 -25.81
CA ASN A 320 5.24 -13.51 -26.27
C ASN A 320 4.87 -13.71 -27.75
N SER A 321 5.75 -13.28 -28.65
CA SER A 321 5.55 -13.47 -30.08
C SER A 321 6.88 -13.71 -30.79
N SER A 322 6.85 -14.54 -31.83
CA SER A 322 8.02 -14.80 -32.69
C SER A 322 8.53 -13.53 -33.37
N THR A 323 7.64 -12.57 -33.63
CA THR A 323 7.98 -11.28 -34.24
C THR A 323 7.36 -10.14 -33.44
N LEU A 324 8.22 -9.33 -32.82
CA LEU A 324 7.78 -8.18 -32.01
C LEU A 324 7.61 -6.93 -32.89
N PRO A 325 6.40 -6.36 -33.00
CA PRO A 325 6.16 -5.16 -33.82
C PRO A 325 6.89 -3.94 -33.25
N GLU A 326 7.25 -2.97 -34.10
CA GLU A 326 7.90 -1.74 -33.63
C GLU A 326 6.97 -0.88 -32.76
N ARG A 327 5.67 -0.91 -33.02
CA ARG A 327 4.65 -0.17 -32.28
C ARG A 327 3.45 -1.06 -32.01
N ILE A 328 2.83 -0.86 -30.85
CA ILE A 328 1.57 -1.49 -30.47
C ILE A 328 0.62 -0.44 -29.93
N VAL A 329 -0.67 -0.71 -30.06
CA VAL A 329 -1.70 -0.05 -29.28
C VAL A 329 -1.94 -0.89 -28.04
N CYS A 330 -1.81 -0.28 -26.87
CA CYS A 330 -2.04 -0.92 -25.59
C CYS A 330 -3.15 -0.20 -24.83
N VAL A 331 -4.13 -0.96 -24.36
CA VAL A 331 -5.14 -0.49 -23.40
C VAL A 331 -4.77 -1.07 -22.06
N TYR A 332 -4.52 -0.21 -21.07
CA TYR A 332 -4.04 -0.65 -19.77
C TYR A 332 -4.67 0.14 -18.62
N GLN A 333 -4.71 -0.48 -17.45
CA GLN A 333 -5.11 0.15 -16.20
C GLN A 333 -3.88 0.39 -15.33
N TYR A 334 -3.86 1.54 -14.65
CA TYR A 334 -2.77 1.91 -13.73
C TYR A 334 -3.33 2.54 -12.46
N ASN A 335 -2.59 2.40 -11.36
CA ASN A 335 -2.86 3.14 -10.15
C ASN A 335 -2.24 4.55 -10.27
N PRO A 336 -3.03 5.63 -10.18
CA PRO A 336 -2.50 6.97 -10.25
C PRO A 336 -1.59 7.27 -9.06
N ARG A 337 -0.53 8.04 -9.31
CA ARG A 337 0.41 8.46 -8.28
C ARG A 337 0.17 9.91 -7.94
N TYR A 338 0.30 10.23 -6.67
CA TYR A 338 0.18 11.59 -6.18
C TYR A 338 1.43 11.97 -5.40
N SER A 339 2.11 13.02 -5.86
CA SER A 339 3.21 13.64 -5.11
C SER A 339 2.67 14.64 -4.12
N ILE A 340 3.19 14.57 -2.90
CA ILE A 340 2.70 15.38 -1.79
C ILE A 340 3.25 16.80 -1.88
N MET A 341 2.34 17.76 -1.90
CA MET A 341 2.66 19.18 -1.87
C MET A 341 2.91 19.63 -0.43
N PRO A 342 3.71 20.70 -0.21
CA PRO A 342 3.94 21.24 1.12
C PRO A 342 2.62 21.66 1.78
N ASP A 343 2.43 21.26 3.04
CA ASP A 343 1.30 21.71 3.87
C ASP A 343 1.53 23.17 4.28
N THR A 344 0.68 24.08 3.82
CA THR A 344 0.70 25.50 4.20
C THR A 344 -0.37 25.85 5.23
N THR A 345 -1.17 24.88 5.68
CA THR A 345 -2.42 25.11 6.40
C THR A 345 -2.41 24.72 7.88
N ALA A 346 -1.41 23.98 8.36
CA ALA A 346 -1.31 23.60 9.77
C ALA A 346 -0.48 24.59 10.61
N SER A 347 -1.05 25.09 11.71
CA SER A 347 -0.27 25.75 12.77
C SER A 347 0.39 24.70 13.67
N ALA A 348 1.60 24.99 14.16
CA ALA A 348 2.43 24.07 14.95
C ALA A 348 1.75 23.48 16.21
N LEU A 349 0.67 24.12 16.71
CA LEU A 349 -0.09 23.67 17.89
C LEU A 349 -1.18 22.63 17.56
N ALA A 350 -1.61 22.51 16.30
CA ALA A 350 -2.59 21.51 15.86
C ALA A 350 -1.95 20.14 15.55
N GLU A 351 -0.61 20.04 15.59
CA GLU A 351 0.18 18.94 15.03
C GLU A 351 0.04 17.57 15.71
N ARG A 352 -0.51 17.52 16.94
CA ARG A 352 -0.54 16.29 17.76
C ARG A 352 -1.88 15.56 17.82
N ILE A 353 -3.00 16.23 17.54
CA ILE A 353 -4.34 15.70 17.90
C ILE A 353 -5.25 15.49 16.68
N GLN A 354 -5.00 16.15 15.55
CA GLN A 354 -5.88 16.07 14.38
C GLN A 354 -5.26 15.27 13.22
N PRO A 355 -6.09 14.54 12.45
CA PRO A 355 -5.67 13.94 11.18
C PRO A 355 -5.08 15.01 10.27
N ARG A 356 -3.99 14.67 9.59
CA ARG A 356 -3.28 15.62 8.72
C ARG A 356 -3.89 15.63 7.34
N LYS A 357 -4.05 16.83 6.79
CA LYS A 357 -4.54 17.06 5.43
C LYS A 357 -3.37 17.46 4.55
N TYR A 358 -3.26 16.84 3.39
CA TYR A 358 -2.25 17.14 2.39
C TYR A 358 -2.91 17.33 1.03
N ILE A 359 -2.23 18.03 0.14
CA ILE A 359 -2.61 18.08 -1.28
C ILE A 359 -1.70 17.12 -2.04
N GLY A 360 -2.29 16.18 -2.76
CA GLY A 360 -1.61 15.28 -3.67
C GLY A 360 -1.75 15.75 -5.11
N ARG A 361 -0.63 16.06 -5.76
CA ARG A 361 -0.58 16.40 -7.18
C ARG A 361 -0.36 15.16 -8.02
N ILE A 362 -1.16 14.98 -9.07
CA ILE A 362 -0.96 13.85 -9.99
C ILE A 362 0.47 13.89 -10.57
N ASN A 363 1.22 12.81 -10.36
CA ASN A 363 2.61 12.70 -10.80
C ASN A 363 2.72 11.69 -11.96
N GLN A 364 3.06 12.21 -13.14
CA GLN A 364 3.21 11.43 -14.36
C GLN A 364 4.64 10.88 -14.57
N THR A 365 5.58 11.19 -13.67
CA THR A 365 6.98 10.76 -13.74
C THR A 365 7.11 9.24 -13.59
N ARG A 366 7.68 8.54 -14.57
CA ARG A 366 7.84 7.07 -14.56
C ARG A 366 8.47 6.55 -13.24
N LEU A 367 7.82 5.56 -12.64
CA LEU A 367 8.22 4.89 -11.41
C LEU A 367 8.31 3.39 -11.67
N ASP A 368 9.41 2.78 -11.24
CA ASP A 368 9.61 1.33 -11.28
C ASP A 368 9.37 0.76 -9.89
N LEU A 369 8.11 0.46 -9.60
CA LEU A 369 7.70 0.05 -8.26
C LEU A 369 8.23 -1.35 -7.92
N GLY A 370 8.31 -2.25 -8.90
CA GLY A 370 8.89 -3.58 -8.73
C GLY A 370 10.37 -3.54 -8.35
N ARG A 371 11.16 -2.65 -8.97
CA ARG A 371 12.53 -2.38 -8.53
C ARG A 371 12.59 -1.80 -7.12
N ILE A 372 11.70 -0.85 -6.80
CA ILE A 372 11.66 -0.24 -5.47
C ILE A 372 11.40 -1.28 -4.37
N PHE A 373 10.46 -2.19 -4.60
CA PHE A 373 10.20 -3.29 -3.67
C PHE A 373 11.41 -4.22 -3.52
N ARG A 374 11.97 -4.72 -4.63
CA ARG A 374 13.14 -5.62 -4.59
C ARG A 374 14.33 -5.01 -3.85
N GLU A 375 14.67 -3.76 -4.14
CA GLU A 375 15.77 -3.09 -3.45
C GLU A 375 15.48 -2.86 -1.97
N SER A 376 14.23 -2.55 -1.59
CA SER A 376 13.83 -2.38 -0.19
C SER A 376 13.85 -3.71 0.59
N ILE A 377 13.51 -4.82 -0.06
CA ILE A 377 13.42 -6.17 0.54
C ILE A 377 14.80 -6.82 0.70
N TYR A 378 15.62 -6.88 -0.36
CA TYR A 378 16.83 -7.71 -0.36
C TYR A 378 18.12 -6.98 0.04
N ARG A 379 18.23 -5.65 -0.13
CA ARG A 379 19.46 -4.93 0.25
C ARG A 379 19.57 -4.64 1.75
N SER A 380 18.48 -4.79 2.50
CA SER A 380 18.51 -4.66 3.96
C SER A 380 19.12 -5.87 4.70
N VAL A 381 19.45 -6.95 3.98
CA VAL A 381 20.05 -8.17 4.56
C VAL A 381 21.59 -8.15 4.50
N ALA A 382 22.21 -7.18 3.82
CA ALA A 382 23.66 -7.15 3.60
C ALA A 382 24.46 -6.36 4.66
N THR A 383 23.87 -6.04 5.82
CA THR A 383 24.52 -5.25 6.88
C THR A 383 24.39 -5.87 8.28
N GLU A 384 24.49 -7.19 8.38
CA GLU A 384 24.83 -7.86 9.65
C GLU A 384 26.26 -8.39 9.61
#